data_AF-A0A7S0QWQ7-F1
#
_entry.id   AF-A0A7S0QWQ7-F1
#
_cell.length_a   1.000
_cell.length_b   1.000
_cell.length_c   1.000
_cell.angle_alpha   90.00
_cell.angle_beta   90.00
_cell.angle_gamma   90.00
#
_symmetry.space_group_name_H-M   'P 1'
#
loop_
_entity.id
_entity.type
_entity.pdbx_description
1 polymer ?
#
loop_
_entity_poly.entity_id
_entity_poly.type
_entity_poly.pdbx_seq_one_letter_code
_entity_poly.pdbx_strand_id
1 'polypeptide(L)'
;PETLYNFEREDIVVKVDGTVILVDDFMSFNDGASYNGTINPPEGWVVCYVPANSGNDANNNINAYSNTLSWNFDTTGSIPTLSSTFSDLSYDSTLYTQVMPIPIAVTWDEYIISFYQSDVMVSGGTIWNWTTR
;
A
#
# COMPACT_ATOMS: atom_id res chain seq x y z
N PRO A 1 33.79 -11.98 0.66
CA PRO A 1 32.65 -12.82 0.24
C PRO A 1 33.14 -13.83 -0.79
N GLU A 2 32.73 -15.08 -0.67
CA GLU A 2 33.03 -16.11 -1.67
C GLU A 2 32.01 -16.06 -2.80
N THR A 3 32.39 -16.53 -3.99
CA THR A 3 31.47 -16.57 -5.12
C THR A 3 30.34 -17.56 -4.84
N LEU A 4 29.09 -17.10 -5.03
CA LEU A 4 27.90 -17.92 -4.97
C LEU A 4 27.56 -18.44 -6.38
N TYR A 5 27.19 -19.71 -6.43
CA TYR A 5 26.80 -20.43 -7.64
C TYR A 5 25.35 -20.87 -7.54
N ASN A 6 24.72 -21.07 -8.70
CA ASN A 6 23.35 -21.58 -8.84
C ASN A 6 22.27 -20.74 -8.13
N PHE A 7 22.51 -19.44 -7.94
CA PHE A 7 21.53 -18.52 -7.39
C PHE A 7 20.88 -17.72 -8.53
N GLU A 8 19.62 -18.01 -8.77
CA GLU A 8 18.79 -17.42 -9.82
C GLU A 8 17.66 -16.57 -9.20
N ARG A 9 16.87 -15.88 -10.02
CA ARG A 9 15.79 -15.04 -9.48
C ARG A 9 14.68 -15.85 -8.81
N GLU A 10 14.48 -17.09 -9.25
CA GLU A 10 13.49 -18.04 -8.70
C GLU A 10 13.85 -18.49 -7.27
N ASP A 11 15.10 -18.29 -6.86
CA ASP A 11 15.60 -18.57 -5.51
C ASP A 11 15.25 -17.50 -4.48
N ILE A 12 14.71 -16.36 -4.94
CA ILE A 12 14.11 -15.34 -4.09
C ILE A 12 12.60 -15.57 -4.08
N VAL A 13 12.05 -15.84 -2.90
CA VAL A 13 10.61 -15.98 -2.72
C VAL A 13 10.01 -14.61 -2.49
N VAL A 14 9.17 -14.18 -3.43
CA VAL A 14 8.29 -13.02 -3.27
C VAL A 14 6.84 -13.47 -3.28
N LYS A 15 6.06 -13.04 -2.29
CA LYS A 15 4.62 -13.32 -2.19
C LYS A 15 3.83 -12.04 -2.03
N VAL A 16 2.69 -11.95 -2.70
CA VAL A 16 1.67 -10.92 -2.50
C VAL A 16 0.37 -11.61 -2.13
N ASP A 17 -0.12 -11.36 -0.92
CA ASP A 17 -1.29 -12.04 -0.33
C ASP A 17 -1.23 -13.58 -0.47
N GLY A 18 -0.02 -14.13 -0.32
CA GLY A 18 0.25 -15.57 -0.41
C GLY A 18 0.50 -16.09 -1.84
N THR A 19 0.26 -15.30 -2.87
CA THR A 19 0.54 -15.64 -4.27
C THR A 19 2.00 -15.34 -4.62
N VAL A 20 2.71 -16.31 -5.18
CA VAL A 20 4.13 -16.12 -5.58
C VAL A 20 4.22 -15.27 -6.84
N ILE A 21 5.11 -14.28 -6.83
CA ILE A 21 5.54 -13.52 -8.01
C ILE A 21 7.05 -13.63 -8.18
N LEU A 22 7.57 -13.25 -9.35
CA LEU A 22 9.00 -13.30 -9.63
C LEU A 22 9.66 -11.94 -9.37
N VAL A 23 10.96 -11.99 -9.11
CA VAL A 23 11.85 -10.82 -9.13
C VAL A 23 12.12 -10.45 -10.60
N ASP A 24 11.97 -9.16 -10.90
CA ASP A 24 12.28 -8.55 -12.19
C ASP A 24 13.70 -7.98 -12.20
N ASP A 25 14.22 -7.64 -13.39
CA ASP A 25 15.54 -7.02 -13.61
C ASP A 25 16.69 -7.66 -12.82
N PHE A 26 16.62 -8.97 -12.59
CA PHE A 26 17.59 -9.68 -11.75
C PHE A 26 18.97 -9.70 -12.38
N MET A 27 19.98 -9.25 -11.63
CA MET A 27 21.38 -9.23 -12.08
C MET A 27 22.35 -9.53 -10.93
N SER A 28 23.41 -10.25 -11.28
CA SER A 28 24.58 -10.46 -10.41
C SER A 28 25.63 -9.37 -10.62
N PHE A 29 26.36 -9.02 -9.57
CA PHE A 29 27.52 -8.13 -9.67
C PHE A 29 28.83 -8.88 -9.90
N ASN A 30 29.86 -8.18 -10.37
CA ASN A 30 31.21 -8.72 -10.60
C ASN A 30 32.04 -8.92 -9.31
N ASP A 31 31.38 -9.06 -8.15
CA ASP A 31 32.02 -9.39 -6.87
C ASP A 31 31.78 -10.85 -6.45
N GLY A 32 31.01 -11.60 -7.25
CA GLY A 32 30.72 -13.01 -7.07
C GLY A 32 29.63 -13.32 -6.03
N ALA A 33 29.15 -12.34 -5.25
CA ALA A 33 28.28 -12.63 -4.11
C ALA A 33 27.10 -11.65 -3.95
N SER A 34 27.09 -10.56 -4.71
CA SER A 34 25.99 -9.60 -4.67
C SER A 34 25.06 -9.80 -5.85
N TYR A 35 23.76 -9.60 -5.59
CA TYR A 35 22.69 -9.64 -6.56
C TYR A 35 21.76 -8.46 -6.32
N ASN A 36 21.13 -7.95 -7.37
CA ASN A 36 20.01 -7.03 -7.26
C ASN A 36 18.85 -7.50 -8.14
N GLY A 37 17.68 -6.93 -7.89
CA GLY A 37 16.50 -7.06 -8.71
C GLY A 37 15.44 -6.08 -8.24
N THR A 38 14.37 -5.99 -9.01
CA THR A 38 13.20 -5.17 -8.71
C THR A 38 11.98 -6.06 -8.47
N ILE A 39 10.98 -5.54 -7.77
CA ILE A 39 9.69 -6.22 -7.58
C ILE A 39 8.63 -5.23 -8.05
N ASN A 40 7.77 -5.65 -8.97
CA ASN A 40 6.58 -4.92 -9.39
C ASN A 40 5.33 -5.65 -8.87
N PRO A 41 5.01 -5.52 -7.56
CA PRO A 41 3.91 -6.28 -6.99
C PRO A 41 2.56 -5.65 -7.40
N PRO A 42 1.48 -6.44 -7.51
CA PRO A 42 0.14 -5.89 -7.38
C PRO A 42 -0.10 -5.36 -5.96
N GLU A 43 -1.24 -4.70 -5.76
CA GLU A 43 -1.68 -4.30 -4.42
C GLU A 43 -1.78 -5.49 -3.47
N GLY A 44 -1.46 -5.23 -2.20
CA GLY A 44 -1.58 -6.22 -1.13
C GLY A 44 -0.35 -6.31 -0.24
N TRP A 45 -0.35 -7.31 0.63
CA TRP A 45 0.74 -7.57 1.57
C TRP A 45 1.88 -8.32 0.89
N VAL A 46 3.01 -7.62 0.70
CA VAL A 46 4.22 -8.15 0.07
C VAL A 46 5.15 -8.74 1.12
N VAL A 47 5.67 -9.93 0.86
CA VAL A 47 6.71 -10.60 1.66
C VAL A 47 7.82 -11.10 0.74
N CYS A 48 9.08 -10.82 1.10
CA CYS A 48 10.25 -11.23 0.33
C CYS A 48 11.34 -11.84 1.23
N TYR A 49 11.91 -12.97 0.82
CA TYR A 49 13.02 -13.64 1.50
C TYR A 49 13.77 -14.62 0.59
N VAL A 50 14.97 -15.02 1.00
CA VAL A 50 15.75 -16.11 0.40
C VAL A 50 15.65 -17.33 1.32
N PRO A 51 15.10 -18.46 0.85
CA PRO A 51 15.09 -19.72 1.59
C PRO A 51 16.50 -20.21 1.91
N ALA A 52 16.61 -21.17 2.83
CA ALA A 52 17.85 -21.93 2.96
C ALA A 52 18.02 -22.83 1.71
N ASN A 53 19.27 -23.12 1.35
CA ASN A 53 19.64 -24.03 0.28
C ASN A 53 19.29 -23.56 -1.14
N SER A 54 19.18 -22.25 -1.36
CA SER A 54 18.93 -21.68 -2.69
C SER A 54 20.21 -21.32 -3.46
N GLY A 55 21.37 -21.26 -2.81
CA GLY A 55 22.66 -21.03 -3.46
C GLY A 55 23.80 -21.72 -2.72
N ASN A 56 24.90 -21.99 -3.42
CA ASN A 56 26.07 -22.67 -2.84
C ASN A 56 27.40 -22.04 -3.25
N ASP A 57 28.43 -22.17 -2.41
CA ASP A 57 29.80 -21.79 -2.76
C ASP A 57 30.51 -22.88 -3.61
N ALA A 58 31.78 -22.65 -3.96
CA ALA A 58 32.59 -23.59 -4.75
C ALA A 58 32.86 -24.93 -4.04
N ASN A 59 32.66 -24.98 -2.72
CA ASN A 59 32.81 -26.17 -1.88
C ASN A 59 31.45 -26.85 -1.60
N ASN A 60 30.38 -26.40 -2.25
CA ASN A 60 29.00 -26.86 -2.07
C ASN A 60 28.42 -26.59 -0.67
N ASN A 61 28.94 -25.60 0.07
CA ASN A 61 28.26 -25.15 1.27
C ASN A 61 27.04 -24.32 0.88
N ILE A 62 25.89 -24.66 1.42
CA ILE A 62 24.59 -24.04 1.10
C ILE A 62 24.29 -22.84 2.00
N ASN A 63 23.56 -21.86 1.48
CA ASN A 63 23.16 -20.69 2.25
C ASN A 63 22.13 -21.02 3.36
N ALA A 64 22.17 -20.26 4.44
CA ALA A 64 21.10 -20.24 5.44
C ALA A 64 19.92 -19.36 5.00
N TYR A 65 18.78 -19.51 5.67
CA TYR A 65 17.59 -18.68 5.46
C TYR A 65 17.91 -17.19 5.79
N SER A 66 17.43 -16.26 4.96
CA SER A 66 17.69 -14.83 5.14
C SER A 66 16.78 -14.18 6.20
N ASN A 67 16.98 -12.89 6.47
CA ASN A 67 15.91 -12.09 7.05
C ASN A 67 14.71 -11.99 6.09
N THR A 68 13.56 -11.56 6.59
CA THR A 68 12.35 -11.33 5.79
C THR A 68 12.06 -9.84 5.72
N LEU A 69 11.72 -9.36 4.52
CA LEU A 69 11.18 -8.02 4.30
C LEU A 69 9.67 -8.13 4.05
N SER A 70 8.91 -7.17 4.58
CA SER A 70 7.46 -7.14 4.37
C SER A 70 6.87 -5.74 4.44
N TRP A 71 5.95 -5.42 3.55
CA TRP A 71 5.27 -4.13 3.46
C TRP A 71 3.92 -4.27 2.74
N ASN A 72 3.00 -3.31 2.95
CA ASN A 72 1.83 -3.18 2.09
C ASN A 72 2.20 -2.35 0.85
N PHE A 73 1.89 -2.87 -0.33
CA PHE A 73 1.92 -2.11 -1.56
C PHE A 73 0.49 -1.67 -1.89
N ASP A 74 0.31 -0.36 -2.04
CA ASP A 74 -1.01 0.25 -2.20
C ASP A 74 -0.93 1.37 -3.24
N THR A 75 -1.79 1.29 -4.25
CA THR A 75 -1.84 2.24 -5.36
C THR A 75 -3.24 2.83 -5.59
N THR A 76 -4.25 2.34 -4.88
CA THR A 76 -5.64 2.77 -5.01
C THR A 76 -5.87 3.86 -3.98
N GLY A 77 -6.19 5.07 -4.45
CA GLY A 77 -6.48 6.18 -3.55
C GLY A 77 -7.90 6.13 -3.02
N SER A 78 -8.10 6.60 -1.79
CA SER A 78 -9.41 6.71 -1.17
C SER A 78 -10.39 7.59 -1.92
N ILE A 79 -11.66 7.22 -1.82
CA ILE A 79 -12.80 7.99 -2.31
C ILE A 79 -13.59 8.55 -1.13
N PRO A 80 -13.64 9.88 -0.94
CA PRO A 80 -14.48 10.49 0.08
C PRO A 80 -15.94 10.44 -0.35
N THR A 81 -16.81 10.08 0.58
CA THR A 81 -18.27 10.21 0.46
C THR A 81 -18.76 11.31 1.39
N LEU A 82 -19.43 12.32 0.81
CA LEU A 82 -20.11 13.36 1.57
C LEU A 82 -21.56 12.95 1.81
N SER A 83 -22.00 13.06 3.07
CA SER A 83 -23.38 12.80 3.45
C SER A 83 -23.89 13.87 4.41
N SER A 84 -25.21 13.93 4.53
CA SER A 84 -25.89 14.72 5.56
C SER A 84 -26.98 13.86 6.17
N THR A 85 -27.21 14.00 7.47
CA THR A 85 -28.35 13.36 8.14
C THR A 85 -29.65 14.11 7.88
N PHE A 86 -29.64 15.14 7.03
CA PHE A 86 -30.83 15.85 6.60
C PHE A 86 -31.65 14.98 5.63
N SER A 87 -32.83 14.56 6.07
CA SER A 87 -33.69 13.60 5.35
C SER A 87 -34.63 14.24 4.32
N ASP A 88 -34.64 15.57 4.16
CA ASP A 88 -35.50 16.25 3.17
C ASP A 88 -34.73 16.53 1.88
N LEU A 89 -34.19 15.45 1.29
CA LEU A 89 -33.83 15.41 -0.13
C LEU A 89 -35.06 14.95 -0.91
N SER A 90 -36.21 15.57 -0.68
CA SER A 90 -37.38 15.31 -1.51
C SER A 90 -37.11 15.81 -2.92
N TYR A 91 -37.53 15.00 -3.88
CA TYR A 91 -37.18 15.00 -5.31
C TYR A 91 -37.84 16.17 -6.07
N ASP A 92 -37.83 17.37 -5.50
CA ASP A 92 -38.34 18.59 -6.09
C ASP A 92 -37.27 19.69 -5.96
N SER A 93 -37.22 20.53 -6.99
CA SER A 93 -36.20 21.52 -7.33
C SER A 93 -35.99 22.68 -6.34
N THR A 94 -36.35 22.52 -5.08
CA THR A 94 -36.31 23.54 -4.02
C THR A 94 -35.90 22.94 -2.66
N LEU A 95 -34.68 22.43 -2.57
CA LEU A 95 -34.08 21.98 -1.31
C LEU A 95 -33.78 23.19 -0.39
N TYR A 96 -34.74 23.57 0.44
CA TYR A 96 -34.59 24.60 1.46
C TYR A 96 -34.53 23.96 2.86
N THR A 97 -33.62 24.45 3.71
CA THR A 97 -33.53 24.02 5.11
C THR A 97 -33.45 25.22 6.04
N GLN A 98 -34.09 25.11 7.21
CA GLN A 98 -33.96 26.07 8.32
C GLN A 98 -33.04 25.53 9.43
N VAL A 99 -32.38 24.40 9.21
CA VAL A 99 -31.49 23.76 10.18
C VAL A 99 -30.15 24.50 10.22
N MET A 100 -29.73 24.91 11.42
CA MET A 100 -28.42 25.53 11.66
C MET A 100 -27.79 24.99 12.95
N PRO A 101 -26.53 24.50 12.92
CA PRO A 101 -25.70 24.27 11.73
C PRO A 101 -26.23 23.12 10.85
N ILE A 102 -25.95 23.15 9.55
CA ILE A 102 -26.26 22.04 8.63
C ILE A 102 -25.28 20.89 8.92
N PRO A 103 -25.75 19.71 9.35
CA PRO A 103 -24.86 18.60 9.64
C PRO A 103 -24.32 18.00 8.33
N ILE A 104 -23.00 17.84 8.25
CA ILE A 104 -22.34 17.08 7.18
C ILE A 104 -21.42 16.03 7.81
N ALA A 105 -21.21 14.94 7.08
CA ALA A 105 -20.22 13.93 7.41
C ALA A 105 -19.43 13.56 6.16
N VAL A 106 -18.11 13.45 6.31
CA VAL A 106 -17.22 12.89 5.30
C VAL A 106 -16.78 11.52 5.79
N THR A 107 -16.98 10.50 4.98
CA THR A 107 -16.50 9.13 5.22
C THR A 107 -15.56 8.72 4.11
N TRP A 108 -14.50 8.01 4.45
CA TRP A 108 -13.53 7.46 3.52
C TRP A 108 -13.66 5.95 3.49
N ASP A 109 -13.37 5.35 2.35
CA ASP A 109 -13.35 3.89 2.16
C ASP A 109 -12.05 3.23 2.65
N GLU A 110 -11.02 4.03 2.94
CA GLU A 110 -9.78 3.62 3.58
C GLU A 110 -9.29 4.67 4.60
N TYR A 111 -8.21 4.34 5.29
CA TYR A 111 -7.62 5.24 6.28
C TYR A 111 -6.84 6.36 5.60
N ILE A 112 -7.27 7.60 5.83
CA ILE A 112 -6.59 8.80 5.33
C ILE A 112 -5.87 9.53 6.45
N ILE A 113 -4.60 9.85 6.19
CA ILE A 113 -3.82 10.78 7.01
C ILE A 113 -4.00 12.20 6.49
N SER A 114 -3.95 13.18 7.41
CA SER A 114 -3.86 14.60 7.06
C SER A 114 -5.08 15.19 6.32
N PHE A 115 -6.29 14.73 6.61
CA PHE A 115 -7.51 15.42 6.20
C PHE A 115 -7.99 16.38 7.28
N TYR A 116 -7.97 17.67 6.98
CA TYR A 116 -8.27 18.76 7.89
C TYR A 116 -9.49 19.56 7.43
N GLN A 117 -10.02 20.38 8.35
CA GLN A 117 -11.11 21.30 8.04
C GLN A 117 -10.79 22.23 6.85
N SER A 118 -9.53 22.62 6.69
CA SER A 118 -9.08 23.49 5.58
C SER A 118 -9.20 22.86 4.20
N ASP A 119 -9.32 21.53 4.13
CA ASP A 119 -9.39 20.79 2.87
C ASP A 119 -10.83 20.76 2.32
N VAL A 120 -11.80 21.22 3.11
CA VAL A 120 -13.20 21.30 2.72
C VAL A 120 -13.55 22.71 2.27
N MET A 121 -13.90 22.84 0.99
CA MET A 121 -14.42 24.10 0.44
C MET A 121 -15.92 24.23 0.72
N VAL A 122 -16.31 25.32 1.37
CA VAL A 122 -17.72 25.67 1.60
C VAL A 122 -18.02 27.00 0.93
N SER A 123 -19.06 27.02 0.10
CA SER A 123 -19.59 28.25 -0.49
C SER A 123 -20.77 28.76 0.35
N GLY A 124 -20.80 30.07 0.64
CA GLY A 124 -21.89 30.70 1.37
C GLY A 124 -21.94 30.38 2.87
N GLY A 125 -20.88 29.83 3.45
CA GLY A 125 -20.82 29.47 4.87
C GLY A 125 -19.41 29.17 5.36
N THR A 126 -19.28 28.73 6.60
CA THR A 126 -18.03 28.23 7.16
C THR A 126 -18.29 26.97 7.98
N ILE A 127 -17.26 26.13 8.10
CA ILE A 127 -17.31 24.93 8.94
C ILE A 127 -16.98 25.35 10.38
N TRP A 128 -17.77 24.86 11.32
CA TRP A 128 -17.51 25.00 12.75
C TRP A 128 -17.61 23.64 13.43
N ASN A 129 -16.88 23.47 14.54
CA ASN A 129 -16.82 22.23 15.32
C ASN A 129 -16.40 21.00 14.50
N TRP A 130 -15.43 21.18 13.58
CA TRP A 130 -14.82 20.06 12.87
C TRP A 130 -14.14 19.12 13.88
N THR A 131 -14.52 17.86 13.84
CA THR A 131 -13.89 16.82 14.65
C THR A 131 -13.33 15.77 13.72
N THR A 132 -12.02 15.55 13.81
CA THR A 132 -11.38 14.38 13.22
C THR A 132 -11.70 13.19 14.12
N ARG A 133 -12.16 12.08 13.55
CA ARG A 133 -12.28 10.82 14.30
C ARG A 133 -10.92 10.16 14.48
#